data_AF-A0A4Q4D386-F1
#
_entry.id   AF-A0A4Q4D386-F1
#
_cell.length_a   1.000
_cell.length_b   1.000
_cell.length_c   1.000
_cell.angle_alpha   90.00
_cell.angle_beta   90.00
_cell.angle_gamma   90.00
#
_symmetry.space_group_name_H-M   'P 1'
#
loop_
_entity.id
_entity.type
_entity.pdbx_description
1 polymer ?
#
loop_
_entity_poly.entity_id
_entity_poly.type
_entity_poly.pdbx_seq_one_letter_code
_entity_poly.pdbx_strand_id
1 'polypeptide(L)'
;MAALSILLDRTRWTIGAPITALVVLALTWGSYPDGAVLAVVALLLVASVLAAVHHAEIVAHRVGEPYGSLILAVAVTVIEVGLILSLMAGGGEGTSELARDTVFAAVMITINGIAGLSLLVSALKHRFAVFNPEGTGAALATVVALAA
;
A
#
# COMPACT_ATOMS: atom_id res chain seq x y z
N MET A 1 -31.34 -3.48 8.22
CA MET A 1 -31.15 -2.10 7.71
C MET A 1 -29.79 -1.50 8.07
N ALA A 2 -29.30 -1.58 9.32
CA ALA A 2 -27.98 -1.04 9.71
C ALA A 2 -26.77 -1.69 9.01
N ALA A 3 -26.79 -3.01 8.79
CA ALA A 3 -25.72 -3.70 8.06
C ALA A 3 -25.65 -3.28 6.57
N LEU A 4 -26.80 -2.98 5.96
CA LEU A 4 -26.89 -2.55 4.57
C LEU A 4 -26.41 -1.11 4.38
N SER A 5 -26.72 -0.20 5.33
CA SER A 5 -26.21 1.18 5.28
C SER A 5 -24.69 1.24 5.52
N ILE A 6 -24.14 0.40 6.40
CA ILE A 6 -22.69 0.32 6.64
C ILE A 6 -21.95 -0.26 5.43
N LEU A 7 -22.51 -1.27 4.76
CA LEU A 7 -21.95 -1.81 3.51
C LEU A 7 -22.02 -0.80 2.37
N LEU A 8 -23.14 -0.08 2.23
CA LEU A 8 -23.29 0.99 1.24
C LEU A 8 -22.32 2.15 1.50
N ASP A 9 -22.15 2.62 2.74
CA ASP A 9 -21.18 3.68 3.04
C ASP A 9 -19.73 3.25 2.82
N ARG A 10 -19.40 1.97 3.08
CA ARG A 10 -18.06 1.43 2.83
C ARG A 10 -17.70 1.43 1.34
N THR A 11 -18.63 1.05 0.46
CA THR A 11 -18.41 1.08 -0.99
C THR A 11 -18.46 2.50 -1.56
N ARG A 12 -19.20 3.43 -0.94
CA ARG A 12 -19.32 4.81 -1.43
C ARG A 12 -18.04 5.61 -1.29
N TRP A 13 -17.29 5.45 -0.20
CA TRP A 13 -16.00 6.13 -0.04
C TRP A 13 -14.95 5.58 -1.02
N THR A 14 -14.89 4.26 -1.21
CA THR A 14 -13.86 3.64 -2.08
C THR A 14 -14.08 3.94 -3.56
N ILE A 15 -15.31 4.29 -3.97
CA ILE A 15 -15.59 4.78 -5.32
C ILE A 15 -15.50 6.32 -5.38
N GLY A 16 -16.02 7.01 -4.36
CA GLY A 16 -16.04 8.47 -4.31
C GLY A 16 -14.65 9.10 -4.23
N ALA A 17 -13.77 8.60 -3.37
CA ALA A 17 -12.43 9.13 -3.16
C ALA A 17 -11.54 9.13 -4.44
N PRO A 18 -11.43 8.05 -5.22
CA PRO A 18 -10.65 8.09 -6.47
C PRO A 18 -11.31 8.97 -7.53
N ILE A 19 -12.65 9.04 -7.59
CA ILE A 19 -13.33 9.95 -8.53
C ILE A 19 -13.06 11.41 -8.16
N THR A 20 -13.17 11.77 -6.88
CA THR A 20 -12.86 13.14 -6.43
C THR A 20 -11.38 13.47 -6.62
N ALA A 21 -10.48 12.51 -6.38
CA ALA A 21 -9.05 12.66 -6.67
C ALA A 21 -8.80 12.94 -8.15
N LEU A 22 -9.46 12.22 -9.06
CA LEU A 22 -9.35 12.46 -10.51
C LEU A 22 -9.88 13.84 -10.91
N VAL A 23 -11.01 14.28 -10.35
CA VAL A 23 -11.56 15.62 -10.62
C VAL A 23 -10.60 16.70 -10.13
N VAL A 24 -10.09 16.59 -8.90
CA VAL A 24 -9.12 17.55 -8.35
C VAL A 24 -7.84 17.56 -9.17
N LEU A 25 -7.32 16.38 -9.54
CA LEU A 25 -6.14 16.25 -10.41
C LEU A 25 -6.34 16.95 -11.75
N ALA A 26 -7.52 16.81 -12.37
CA ALA A 26 -7.85 17.49 -13.62
C ALA A 26 -7.93 19.01 -13.46
N LEU A 27 -8.46 19.50 -12.33
CA LEU A 27 -8.53 20.93 -12.03
C LEU A 27 -7.17 21.55 -11.71
N THR A 28 -6.28 20.79 -11.07
CA THR A 28 -4.90 21.22 -10.75
C THR A 28 -3.90 20.84 -11.84
N TRP A 29 -4.36 20.31 -12.98
CA TRP A 29 -3.48 19.79 -14.01
C TRP A 29 -2.57 20.89 -14.58
N GLY A 30 -1.27 20.62 -14.64
CA GLY A 30 -0.26 21.60 -15.10
C GLY A 30 -0.01 22.75 -14.13
N SER A 31 -0.63 22.76 -12.95
CA SER A 31 -0.38 23.72 -11.88
C SER A 31 0.52 23.10 -10.81
N TYR A 32 1.36 23.92 -10.15
CA TYR A 32 2.16 23.52 -8.99
C TYR A 32 1.59 24.16 -7.72
N PRO A 33 0.47 23.62 -7.17
CA PRO A 33 -0.15 24.19 -5.99
C PRO A 33 0.74 24.02 -4.76
N ASP A 34 0.72 25.01 -3.87
CA ASP A 34 1.41 25.01 -2.59
C ASP A 34 0.41 25.01 -1.40
N GLY A 35 0.94 24.83 -0.20
CA GLY A 35 0.18 24.92 1.05
C GLY A 35 -1.02 23.95 1.12
N ALA A 36 -2.22 24.51 1.38
CA ALA A 36 -3.42 23.73 1.66
C ALA A 36 -3.89 22.89 0.47
N VAL A 37 -3.72 23.39 -0.77
CA VAL A 37 -4.17 22.66 -1.97
C VAL A 37 -3.29 21.44 -2.20
N LEU A 38 -1.97 21.57 -2.01
CA LEU A 38 -1.05 20.42 -2.07
C LEU A 38 -1.41 19.35 -1.01
N ALA A 39 -1.73 19.78 0.21
CA ALA A 39 -2.15 18.86 1.27
C ALA A 39 -3.43 18.11 0.89
N VAL A 40 -4.41 18.78 0.28
CA VAL A 40 -5.64 18.13 -0.22
C VAL A 40 -5.34 17.11 -1.31
N VAL A 41 -4.48 17.46 -2.29
CA VAL A 41 -4.07 16.53 -3.35
C VAL A 41 -3.38 15.29 -2.76
N ALA A 42 -2.45 15.48 -1.82
CA ALA A 42 -1.75 14.39 -1.15
C ALA A 42 -2.72 13.48 -0.38
N LEU A 43 -3.66 14.06 0.38
CA LEU A 43 -4.67 13.29 1.11
C LEU A 43 -5.59 12.50 0.17
N LEU A 44 -5.98 13.07 -0.96
CA LEU A 44 -6.79 12.38 -1.97
C LEU A 44 -6.02 11.26 -2.68
N LEU A 45 -4.71 11.44 -2.90
CA LEU A 45 -3.84 10.37 -3.41
C LEU A 45 -3.79 9.20 -2.41
N VAL A 46 -3.55 9.49 -1.13
CA VAL A 46 -3.55 8.47 -0.07
C VAL A 46 -4.91 7.75 -0.01
N ALA A 47 -6.02 8.50 -0.03
CA ALA A 47 -7.36 7.92 -0.03
C ALA A 47 -7.62 7.03 -1.25
N SER A 48 -7.10 7.40 -2.42
CA SER A 48 -7.22 6.62 -3.66
C SER A 48 -6.41 5.33 -3.60
N VAL A 49 -5.19 5.38 -3.06
CA VAL A 49 -4.35 4.19 -2.83
C VAL A 49 -5.05 3.22 -1.86
N LEU A 50 -5.57 3.73 -0.74
CA LEU A 50 -6.30 2.91 0.23
C LEU A 50 -7.57 2.30 -0.38
N ALA A 51 -8.29 3.06 -1.22
CA ALA A 51 -9.44 2.54 -1.96
C ALA A 51 -9.04 1.43 -2.94
N ALA A 52 -7.93 1.57 -3.67
CA ALA A 52 -7.43 0.56 -4.59
C ALA A 52 -7.03 -0.73 -3.85
N VAL A 53 -6.30 -0.61 -2.74
CA VAL A 53 -5.94 -1.76 -1.89
C VAL A 53 -7.19 -2.47 -1.35
N HIS A 54 -8.21 -1.72 -0.93
CA HIS A 54 -9.46 -2.33 -0.46
C HIS A 54 -10.18 -3.12 -1.57
N HIS A 55 -10.19 -2.62 -2.82
CA HIS A 55 -10.73 -3.39 -3.93
C HIS A 55 -9.92 -4.66 -4.19
N ALA A 56 -8.59 -4.57 -4.13
CA ALA A 56 -7.72 -5.73 -4.27
C ALA A 56 -7.97 -6.77 -3.17
N GLU A 57 -8.16 -6.34 -1.92
CA GLU A 57 -8.48 -7.19 -0.78
C GLU A 57 -9.83 -7.91 -0.96
N ILE A 58 -10.87 -7.21 -1.43
CA ILE A 58 -12.17 -7.84 -1.71
C ILE A 58 -12.03 -8.91 -2.78
N VAL A 59 -11.26 -8.65 -3.85
CA VAL A 59 -10.99 -9.63 -4.90
C VAL A 59 -10.21 -10.81 -4.33
N ALA A 60 -9.16 -10.56 -3.56
CA ALA A 60 -8.35 -11.58 -2.91
C ALA A 60 -9.18 -12.48 -2.00
N HIS A 61 -10.04 -11.90 -1.15
CA HIS A 61 -10.91 -12.63 -0.26
C HIS A 61 -11.94 -13.47 -1.03
N ARG A 62 -12.44 -12.98 -2.17
CA ARG A 62 -13.38 -13.72 -3.00
C ARG A 62 -12.73 -14.88 -3.74
N VAL A 63 -11.47 -14.74 -4.14
CA VAL A 63 -10.69 -15.79 -4.80
C VAL A 63 -10.29 -16.89 -3.82
N GLY A 64 -10.04 -16.52 -2.56
CA GLY A 64 -9.64 -17.48 -1.52
C GLY A 64 -8.17 -17.89 -1.62
N GLU A 65 -7.69 -18.62 -0.62
CA GLU A 65 -6.30 -19.06 -0.55
C GLU A 65 -6.05 -20.26 -1.49
N PRO A 66 -4.87 -20.34 -2.16
CA PRO A 66 -3.67 -19.49 -2.00
C PRO A 66 -3.62 -18.29 -2.95
N TYR A 67 -4.50 -18.20 -3.94
CA TYR A 67 -4.39 -17.19 -5.01
C TYR A 67 -4.77 -15.79 -4.55
N GLY A 68 -5.64 -15.67 -3.54
CA GLY A 68 -6.03 -14.39 -2.96
C GLY A 68 -4.84 -13.61 -2.41
N SER A 69 -3.95 -14.27 -1.65
CA SER A 69 -2.76 -13.62 -1.09
C SER A 69 -1.79 -13.17 -2.20
N LEU A 70 -1.64 -13.95 -3.27
CA LEU A 70 -0.86 -13.56 -4.45
C LEU A 70 -1.46 -12.35 -5.17
N ILE A 71 -2.78 -12.29 -5.34
CA ILE A 71 -3.47 -11.16 -5.97
C ILE A 71 -3.25 -9.88 -5.17
N LEU A 72 -3.40 -9.95 -3.84
CA LEU A 72 -3.17 -8.79 -2.97
C LEU A 72 -1.71 -8.32 -3.05
N ALA A 73 -0.75 -9.26 -3.00
CA ALA A 73 0.67 -8.93 -3.11
C ALA A 73 0.99 -8.24 -4.44
N VAL A 74 0.52 -8.78 -5.56
CA VAL A 74 0.74 -8.18 -6.89
C VAL A 74 0.05 -6.81 -7.01
N ALA A 75 -1.15 -6.64 -6.47
CA ALA A 75 -1.84 -5.36 -6.51
C ALA A 75 -1.05 -4.26 -5.76
N VAL A 76 -0.55 -4.58 -4.56
CA VAL A 76 0.23 -3.63 -3.76
C VAL A 76 1.56 -3.28 -4.45
N THR A 77 2.26 -4.25 -5.03
CA THR A 77 3.51 -3.97 -5.75
C THR A 77 3.28 -3.14 -7.02
N VAL A 78 2.18 -3.37 -7.76
CA VAL A 78 1.83 -2.53 -8.91
C VAL A 78 1.57 -1.09 -8.48
N ILE A 79 0.86 -0.88 -7.37
CA ILE A 79 0.62 0.46 -6.82
C ILE A 79 1.95 1.12 -6.43
N GLU A 80 2.82 0.42 -5.70
CA GLU A 80 4.12 0.92 -5.25
C GLU A 80 5.03 1.29 -6.43
N VAL A 81 5.22 0.36 -7.37
CA VAL A 81 6.03 0.60 -8.58
C VAL A 81 5.43 1.74 -9.42
N GLY A 82 4.10 1.82 -9.53
CA GLY A 82 3.43 2.93 -10.22
C GLY A 82 3.73 4.30 -9.60
N LEU A 83 3.76 4.39 -8.26
CA LEU A 83 4.11 5.63 -7.55
C LEU A 83 5.59 5.99 -7.73
N ILE A 84 6.50 5.00 -7.67
CA ILE A 84 7.92 5.20 -7.94
C ILE A 84 8.14 5.69 -9.38
N LEU A 85 7.49 5.05 -10.35
CA LEU A 85 7.58 5.46 -11.75
C LEU A 85 7.01 6.87 -11.96
N SER A 86 5.91 7.22 -11.29
CA SER A 86 5.35 8.57 -11.35
C SER A 86 6.32 9.61 -10.79
N LEU A 87 7.00 9.31 -9.69
CA LEU A 87 8.04 10.17 -9.11
C LEU A 87 9.22 10.36 -10.08
N MET A 88 9.71 9.26 -10.66
CA MET A 88 10.83 9.29 -11.59
C MET A 88 10.50 9.99 -12.91
N ALA A 89 9.27 9.83 -13.41
CA ALA A 89 8.82 10.49 -14.63
C ALA A 89 8.56 11.99 -14.43
N GLY A 90 8.14 12.40 -13.22
CA GLY A 90 7.75 13.78 -12.92
C GLY A 90 8.85 14.65 -12.31
N GLY A 91 9.96 14.08 -11.84
CA GLY A 91 11.02 14.82 -11.14
C GLY A 91 12.32 15.00 -11.93
N GLY A 92 13.21 15.84 -11.39
CA GLY A 92 14.52 16.17 -11.98
C GLY A 92 15.67 15.27 -11.48
N GLU A 93 16.89 15.80 -11.50
CA GLU A 93 18.07 15.11 -10.96
C GLU A 93 17.86 14.75 -9.48
N GLY A 94 18.18 13.50 -9.10
CA GLY A 94 17.99 12.97 -7.73
C GLY A 94 16.77 12.07 -7.51
N THR A 95 15.84 11.96 -8.48
CA THR A 95 14.68 11.05 -8.35
C THR A 95 15.05 9.57 -8.27
N SER A 96 16.18 9.18 -8.84
CA SER A 96 16.70 7.80 -8.73
C SER A 96 17.13 7.45 -7.30
N GLU A 97 17.64 8.42 -6.54
CA GLU A 97 18.01 8.22 -5.14
C GLU A 97 16.74 8.07 -4.30
N LEU A 98 15.75 8.95 -4.50
CA LEU A 98 14.45 8.86 -3.85
C LEU A 98 13.71 7.54 -4.16
N ALA A 99 13.78 7.05 -5.40
CA ALA A 99 13.20 5.77 -5.79
C ALA A 99 13.83 4.60 -5.02
N ARG A 100 15.16 4.56 -4.93
CA ARG A 100 15.90 3.57 -4.13
C ARG A 100 15.56 3.66 -2.64
N ASP A 101 15.53 4.87 -2.10
CA ASP A 101 15.22 5.12 -0.69
C ASP A 101 13.80 4.69 -0.34
N THR A 102 12.84 4.86 -1.26
CA THR A 102 11.45 4.41 -1.08
C THR A 102 11.37 2.88 -0.97
N VAL A 103 12.07 2.15 -1.85
CA VAL A 103 12.09 0.67 -1.81
C VAL A 103 12.76 0.17 -0.53
N PHE A 104 13.87 0.78 -0.10
CA PHE A 104 14.49 0.41 1.16
C PHE A 104 13.60 0.73 2.37
N ALA A 105 12.92 1.87 2.36
CA ALA A 105 11.96 2.20 3.41
C ALA A 105 10.83 1.16 3.48
N ALA A 106 10.29 0.71 2.34
CA ALA A 106 9.26 -0.32 2.29
C ALA A 106 9.73 -1.65 2.89
N VAL A 107 10.94 -2.08 2.55
CA VAL A 107 11.57 -3.28 3.14
C VAL A 107 11.76 -3.12 4.65
N MET A 108 12.29 -1.99 5.10
CA MET A 108 12.53 -1.73 6.52
C MET A 108 11.24 -1.68 7.34
N ILE A 109 10.19 -1.05 6.81
CA ILE A 109 8.87 -1.01 7.43
C ILE A 109 8.26 -2.41 7.50
N THR A 110 8.37 -3.21 6.44
CA THR A 110 7.79 -4.56 6.41
C THR A 110 8.50 -5.50 7.38
N ILE A 111 9.83 -5.49 7.42
CA ILE A 111 10.61 -6.41 8.27
C ILE A 111 10.67 -5.93 9.73
N ASN A 112 11.07 -4.69 9.98
CA ASN A 112 11.26 -4.21 11.35
C ASN A 112 9.95 -3.71 11.97
N GLY A 113 9.12 -3.04 11.16
CA GLY A 113 7.83 -2.55 11.59
C GLY A 113 6.81 -3.67 11.71
N ILE A 114 6.29 -4.16 10.58
CA ILE A 114 5.15 -5.09 10.55
C ILE A 114 5.53 -6.46 11.12
N ALA A 115 6.56 -7.12 10.58
CA ALA A 115 6.96 -8.44 11.04
C ALA A 115 7.54 -8.39 12.46
N GLY A 116 8.44 -7.44 12.76
CA GLY A 116 8.99 -7.24 14.10
C GLY A 116 7.92 -7.00 15.17
N LEU A 117 6.95 -6.11 14.91
CA LEU A 117 5.84 -5.86 15.84
C LEU A 117 4.95 -7.10 16.00
N SER A 118 4.67 -7.82 14.92
CA SER A 118 3.89 -9.06 14.96
C SER A 118 4.56 -10.12 15.85
N LEU A 119 5.88 -10.27 15.75
CA LEU A 119 6.66 -11.16 16.60
C LEU A 119 6.68 -10.71 18.05
N LEU A 120 6.86 -9.41 18.32
CA LEU A 120 6.82 -8.86 19.67
C LEU A 120 5.47 -9.12 20.32
N VAL A 121 4.37 -8.78 19.63
CA VAL A 121 3.00 -9.01 20.13
C VAL A 121 2.74 -10.50 20.33
N SER A 122 3.19 -11.37 19.42
CA SER A 122 3.05 -12.82 19.55
C SER A 122 3.83 -13.38 20.74
N ALA A 123 5.06 -12.92 20.97
CA ALA A 123 5.88 -13.35 22.10
C ALA A 123 5.32 -12.87 23.44
N LEU A 124 4.81 -11.64 23.50
CA LEU A 124 4.16 -11.09 24.70
C LEU A 124 2.88 -11.84 25.06
N LYS A 125 2.06 -12.23 24.07
CA LYS A 125 0.77 -12.91 24.31
C LYS A 125 0.89 -14.43 24.47
N HIS A 126 1.68 -15.09 23.63
CA HIS A 126 1.70 -16.55 23.49
C HIS A 126 3.05 -17.21 23.83
N ARG A 127 4.07 -16.43 24.24
CA ARG A 127 5.44 -16.86 24.62
C ARG A 127 6.28 -17.47 23.49
N PHE A 128 5.65 -18.14 22.51
CA PHE A 128 6.27 -18.67 21.31
C PHE A 128 5.46 -18.25 20.07
N ALA A 129 6.13 -17.73 19.05
CA ALA A 129 5.52 -17.48 17.75
C ALA A 129 5.54 -18.78 16.93
N VAL A 130 4.37 -19.28 16.52
CA VAL A 130 4.27 -20.46 15.64
C VAL A 130 4.66 -20.01 14.23
N PHE A 131 5.75 -20.55 13.70
CA PHE A 131 6.24 -20.26 12.35
C PHE A 131 5.87 -21.39 11.39
N ASN A 132 5.45 -21.01 10.18
CA ASN A 132 5.42 -21.93 9.05
C ASN A 132 6.72 -21.79 8.23
N PRO A 133 7.69 -22.71 8.37
CA PRO A 133 9.01 -22.57 7.73
C PRO A 133 8.96 -22.64 6.21
N GLU A 134 7.98 -23.35 5.64
CA GLU A 134 7.88 -23.64 4.21
C GLU A 134 7.66 -22.38 3.34
N GLY A 135 7.00 -21.35 3.89
CA GLY A 135 6.78 -20.08 3.20
C GLY A 135 7.63 -18.93 3.74
N THR A 136 7.78 -18.85 5.06
CA THR A 136 8.37 -17.67 5.69
C THR A 136 9.88 -17.59 5.49
N GLY A 137 10.58 -18.73 5.47
CA GLY A 137 12.03 -18.77 5.27
C GLY A 137 12.45 -18.27 3.87
N ALA A 138 11.74 -18.72 2.83
CA ALA A 138 12.01 -18.29 1.45
C ALA A 138 11.73 -16.80 1.25
N ALA A 139 10.59 -16.30 1.75
CA ALA A 139 10.24 -14.89 1.66
C ALA A 139 11.26 -14.00 2.39
N LEU A 140 11.66 -14.34 3.62
CA LEU A 140 12.69 -13.59 4.35
C LEU A 140 14.05 -13.63 3.63
N ALA A 141 14.46 -14.78 3.10
CA ALA A 141 15.71 -14.88 2.35
C ALA A 141 15.74 -13.94 1.13
N THR A 142 14.63 -13.85 0.38
CA THR A 142 14.54 -12.91 -0.75
C THR A 142 14.64 -11.46 -0.34
N VAL A 143 14.00 -11.08 0.78
CA VAL A 143 14.04 -9.70 1.29
C VAL A 143 15.44 -9.35 1.81
N VAL A 144 16.09 -10.27 2.52
CA VAL A 144 17.47 -10.09 2.99
C VAL A 144 18.44 -9.93 1.82
N ALA A 145 18.29 -10.73 0.76
CA ALA A 145 19.13 -10.62 -0.44
C ALA A 145 18.91 -9.29 -1.20
N LEU A 146 17.70 -8.73 -1.17
CA LEU A 146 17.39 -7.43 -1.77
C LEU A 146 17.91 -6.26 -0.91
N ALA A 147 17.93 -6.43 0.41
CA ALA A 147 18.38 -5.41 1.37
C ALA A 147 19.90 -5.32 1.53
N ALA A 148 20.63 -6.38 1.13
CA ALA A 148 22.09 -6.49 1.20
C ALA A 148 22.78 -5.84 -0.02
#